data_AF-A0A846CCE7-F1
#
_entry.id   AF-A0A846CCE7-F1
#
_cell.length_a   1.000
_cell.length_b   1.000
_cell.length_c   1.000
_cell.angle_alpha   90.00
_cell.angle_beta   90.00
_cell.angle_gamma   90.00
#
_symmetry.space_group_name_H-M   'P 1'
#
loop_
_entity.id
_entity.type
_entity.pdbx_description
1 polymer ?
#
loop_
_entity_poly.entity_id
_entity_poly.type
_entity_poly.pdbx_seq_one_letter_code
_entity_poly.pdbx_strand_id
1 'polypeptide(L)'
;MIIEQKTVDDLSKDDMNDFNVRSTMKKKLTIIIFSLIFAVINSGCARAQGVLQEIQQTGVLKVGMRKDAAPFGYIYGGKWEGICLELMNGFKEDLEQKLNRTITIEKLETILDEDSEQGRHRSVANNRVHIECGPNTIRKNPPTGVIYSERFFTAGTYLMMKPDRRLTVNPDGFLEGIVIGVLNRLLQK
;
A
#
# COMPACT_ATOMS: atom_id res chain seq x y z
N MET A 1 -1.82 -9.05 -6.30
CA MET A 1 -0.73 -8.05 -6.42
C MET A 1 -0.49 -7.38 -5.08
N ILE A 2 0.75 -6.92 -4.83
CA ILE A 2 1.11 -6.11 -3.67
C ILE A 2 0.99 -4.62 -4.01
N ILE A 3 0.40 -3.86 -3.09
CA ILE A 3 0.31 -2.40 -3.11
C ILE A 3 1.28 -1.88 -2.05
N GLU A 4 2.12 -0.91 -2.40
CA GLU A 4 3.17 -0.39 -1.51
C GLU A 4 3.19 1.14 -1.50
N GLN A 5 3.74 1.72 -0.45
CA GLN A 5 3.92 3.17 -0.37
C GLN A 5 4.97 3.63 -1.38
N LYS A 6 4.69 4.74 -2.07
CA LYS A 6 5.69 5.40 -2.91
C LYS A 6 6.72 6.10 -2.02
N THR A 7 8.00 5.79 -2.19
CA THR A 7 9.08 6.37 -1.37
C THR A 7 9.66 7.64 -1.99
N VAL A 8 10.42 8.42 -1.21
CA VAL A 8 11.12 9.64 -1.68
C VAL A 8 12.15 9.33 -2.78
N ASP A 9 12.72 8.13 -2.81
CA ASP A 9 13.64 7.72 -3.87
C ASP A 9 12.90 7.52 -5.22
N ASP A 10 11.61 7.20 -5.18
CA ASP A 10 10.70 7.13 -6.35
C ASP A 10 10.21 8.51 -6.82
N LEU A 11 10.59 9.58 -6.11
CA LEU A 11 10.26 10.99 -6.39
C LEU A 11 11.43 11.76 -7.03
N SER A 12 12.55 11.10 -7.35
CA SER A 12 13.81 11.73 -7.78
C SER A 12 13.84 12.34 -9.19
N LYS A 13 12.68 12.62 -9.80
CA LYS A 13 12.59 13.49 -10.99
C LYS A 13 11.55 14.56 -10.71
N ASP A 14 12.05 15.75 -10.41
CA ASP A 14 11.41 17.05 -10.43
C ASP A 14 11.54 17.79 -9.09
N ASP A 15 12.26 18.91 -9.19
CA ASP A 15 12.33 20.06 -8.30
C ASP A 15 13.30 20.03 -7.10
N MET A 16 14.53 20.50 -7.40
CA MET A 16 15.42 21.12 -6.43
C MET A 16 15.79 22.53 -6.92
N ASN A 17 15.41 23.55 -6.14
CA ASN A 17 15.97 24.92 -6.08
C ASN A 17 15.21 25.68 -4.98
N ASP A 18 15.73 26.67 -4.26
CA ASP A 18 17.04 27.10 -3.79
C ASP A 18 16.68 28.19 -2.76
N PHE A 19 17.31 28.24 -1.60
CA PHE A 19 17.28 29.48 -0.81
C PHE A 19 18.58 29.67 -0.03
N ASN A 20 19.37 30.59 -0.55
CA ASN A 20 20.71 30.94 -0.11
C ASN A 20 20.63 32.05 0.96
N VAL A 21 21.36 31.87 2.06
CA VAL A 21 21.40 32.79 3.22
C VAL A 21 22.56 33.78 3.07
N ARG A 22 22.33 35.06 3.37
CA ARG A 22 23.40 36.09 3.46
C ARG A 22 23.42 36.76 4.83
N SER A 23 24.58 36.70 5.49
CA SER A 23 24.84 37.19 6.85
C SER A 23 25.41 38.61 6.89
N THR A 24 25.14 39.38 7.95
CA THR A 24 26.14 40.32 8.52
C THR A 24 25.92 40.59 10.03
N MET A 25 27.03 40.62 10.76
CA MET A 25 27.22 40.58 12.22
C MET A 25 26.84 41.85 13.01
N LYS A 26 26.20 41.68 14.18
CA LYS A 26 26.48 42.48 15.41
C LYS A 26 26.78 41.51 16.57
N LYS A 27 28.06 41.20 16.74
CA LYS A 27 28.61 40.15 17.61
C LYS A 27 28.54 40.55 19.09
N LYS A 28 27.58 39.98 19.83
CA LYS A 28 27.67 39.48 21.23
C LYS A 28 26.28 39.37 21.87
N LEU A 29 25.34 40.24 21.53
CA LEU A 29 23.94 40.17 22.02
C LEU A 29 23.06 39.26 21.15
N THR A 30 23.39 39.10 19.87
CA THR A 30 22.65 38.24 18.92
C THR A 30 22.86 36.75 19.17
N ILE A 31 23.93 36.34 19.86
CA ILE A 31 24.26 34.92 20.07
C ILE A 31 23.23 34.24 20.98
N ILE A 32 22.76 34.94 22.02
CA ILE A 32 21.76 34.39 22.96
C ILE A 32 20.39 34.23 22.31
N ILE A 33 19.99 35.21 21.48
CA ILE A 33 18.72 35.17 20.74
C ILE A 33 18.77 34.11 19.63
N PHE A 34 19.92 33.93 18.96
CA PHE A 34 20.07 32.90 17.92
C PHE A 34 20.08 31.48 18.49
N SER A 35 20.67 31.25 19.67
CA SER A 35 20.62 29.94 20.34
C SER A 35 19.22 29.58 20.83
N LEU A 36 18.42 30.56 21.25
CA LEU A 36 17.02 30.33 21.65
C LEU A 36 16.12 30.06 20.43
N ILE A 37 16.39 30.71 19.30
CA ILE A 37 15.68 30.48 18.05
C ILE A 37 16.08 29.12 17.44
N PHE A 38 17.35 28.70 17.51
CA PHE A 38 17.81 27.41 16.98
C PHE A 38 17.20 26.19 17.69
N ALA A 39 16.83 26.33 18.97
CA ALA A 39 16.12 25.29 19.73
C ALA A 39 14.65 25.13 19.30
N VAL A 40 14.02 26.19 18.76
CA VAL A 40 12.62 26.16 18.29
C VAL A 40 12.52 25.68 16.84
N ILE A 41 13.54 25.92 16.00
CA ILE A 41 13.56 25.44 14.59
C ILE A 41 13.85 23.92 14.52
N ASN A 42 14.43 23.33 15.56
CA ASN A 42 14.67 21.88 15.67
C ASN A 42 13.50 21.10 16.30
N SER A 43 12.30 21.69 16.41
CA SER A 43 11.08 20.91 16.63
C SER A 43 10.76 20.11 15.37
N GLY A 44 11.44 18.97 15.22
CA GLY A 44 11.06 17.88 14.36
C GLY A 44 10.84 18.27 12.91
N CYS A 45 11.93 18.40 12.15
CA CYS A 45 11.89 17.84 10.80
C CYS A 45 11.64 16.33 11.00
N ALA A 46 10.37 15.96 11.14
CA ALA A 46 9.90 14.61 10.93
C ALA A 46 10.18 14.34 9.44
N ARG A 47 11.45 14.05 9.14
CA ARG A 47 11.85 13.49 7.86
C ARG A 47 10.91 12.31 7.70
N ALA A 48 10.13 12.30 6.62
CA ALA A 48 9.29 11.17 6.30
C ALA A 48 10.18 9.93 6.42
N GLN A 49 9.98 9.17 7.49
CA GLN A 49 10.82 8.03 7.78
C GLN A 49 10.50 7.03 6.70
N GLY A 50 11.51 6.65 5.92
CA GLY A 50 11.30 5.67 4.85
C GLY A 50 10.76 4.38 5.45
N VAL A 51 9.83 3.71 4.75
CA VAL A 51 9.24 2.44 5.19
C VAL A 51 10.32 1.44 5.65
N LEU A 52 11.40 1.32 4.89
CA LEU A 52 12.50 0.43 5.22
C LEU A 52 13.21 0.83 6.53
N GLN A 53 13.35 2.14 6.77
CA GLN A 53 13.94 2.66 8.01
C GLN A 53 13.00 2.41 9.21
N GLU A 54 11.68 2.53 9.05
CA GLU A 54 10.71 2.15 10.10
C GLU A 54 10.81 0.66 10.42
N ILE A 55 10.83 -0.21 9.40
CA ILE A 55 10.98 -1.66 9.59
C ILE A 55 12.31 -1.98 10.27
N GLN A 56 13.42 -1.35 9.88
CA GLN A 56 14.71 -1.59 10.49
C GLN A 56 14.76 -1.16 11.96
N GLN A 57 14.09 -0.07 12.33
CA GLN A 57 14.06 0.41 13.71
C GLN A 57 13.13 -0.44 14.58
N THR A 58 11.93 -0.75 14.08
CA THR A 58 10.88 -1.43 14.83
C THR A 58 11.03 -2.95 14.82
N GLY A 59 11.53 -3.53 13.73
CA GLY A 59 11.49 -4.98 13.48
C GLY A 59 10.09 -5.48 13.16
N VAL A 60 9.20 -4.61 12.69
CA VAL A 60 7.80 -4.94 12.38
C VAL A 60 7.51 -4.58 10.94
N LEU A 61 7.05 -5.56 10.16
CA LEU A 61 6.46 -5.38 8.84
C LEU A 61 4.94 -5.42 8.96
N LYS A 62 4.28 -4.29 8.73
CA LYS A 62 2.81 -4.17 8.77
C LYS A 62 2.25 -4.54 7.40
N VAL A 63 1.48 -5.62 7.35
CA VAL A 63 0.91 -6.16 6.10
C VAL A 63 -0.60 -6.06 6.14
N GLY A 64 -1.18 -5.39 5.15
CA GLY A 64 -2.61 -5.38 4.87
C GLY A 64 -3.03 -6.63 4.11
N MET A 65 -4.03 -7.35 4.61
CA MET A 65 -4.70 -8.43 3.88
C MET A 65 -6.21 -8.39 4.09
N ARG A 66 -6.97 -8.90 3.13
CA ARG A 66 -8.41 -9.14 3.28
C ARG A 66 -8.67 -10.45 4.02
N LYS A 67 -9.75 -10.51 4.82
CA LYS A 67 -10.17 -11.72 5.54
C LYS A 67 -11.08 -12.64 4.73
N ASP A 68 -11.52 -12.19 3.56
CA ASP A 68 -12.61 -12.74 2.77
C ASP A 68 -12.27 -12.87 1.28
N ALA A 69 -10.97 -12.96 0.94
CA ALA A 69 -10.47 -12.94 -0.42
C ALA A 69 -9.67 -14.21 -0.77
N ALA A 70 -10.24 -15.38 -0.52
CA ALA A 70 -9.63 -16.64 -0.94
C ALA A 70 -9.44 -16.69 -2.48
N PRO A 71 -8.33 -17.25 -2.99
CA PRO A 71 -7.23 -17.91 -2.26
C PRO A 71 -6.08 -16.96 -1.83
N PHE A 72 -6.25 -15.65 -1.93
CA PHE A 72 -5.19 -14.68 -1.65
C PHE A 72 -4.98 -14.47 -0.15
N GLY A 73 -5.95 -13.85 0.51
CA GLY A 73 -5.95 -13.61 1.95
C GLY A 73 -7.33 -13.94 2.48
N TYR A 74 -7.41 -14.83 3.46
CA TYR A 74 -8.66 -15.18 4.10
C TYR A 74 -8.45 -15.70 5.52
N ILE A 75 -9.54 -15.79 6.28
CA ILE A 75 -9.56 -16.44 7.60
C ILE A 75 -10.16 -17.84 7.47
N TYR A 76 -9.45 -18.84 7.97
CA TYR A 76 -9.95 -20.21 8.13
C TYR A 76 -9.56 -20.74 9.51
N GLY A 77 -10.52 -21.29 10.25
CA GLY A 77 -10.28 -21.77 11.63
C GLY A 77 -9.72 -20.69 12.57
N GLY A 78 -10.07 -19.41 12.35
CA GLY A 78 -9.56 -18.28 13.13
C GLY A 78 -8.13 -17.85 12.81
N LYS A 79 -7.49 -18.44 11.79
CA LYS A 79 -6.12 -18.10 11.36
C LYS A 79 -6.14 -17.48 9.98
N TRP A 80 -5.16 -16.63 9.73
CA TRP A 80 -4.87 -16.11 8.39
C TRP A 80 -4.29 -17.21 7.53
N GLU A 81 -4.79 -17.32 6.30
CA GLU A 81 -4.40 -18.29 5.30
C GLU A 81 -4.33 -17.63 3.90
N GLY A 82 -3.68 -18.31 2.96
CA GLY A 82 -3.67 -17.97 1.54
C GLY A 82 -2.32 -17.51 1.00
N ILE A 83 -2.27 -17.37 -0.33
CA ILE A 83 -1.03 -17.12 -1.10
C ILE A 83 -0.35 -15.82 -0.65
N CYS A 84 -1.11 -14.80 -0.27
CA CYS A 84 -0.53 -13.55 0.21
C CYS A 84 0.22 -13.72 1.52
N LEU A 85 -0.23 -14.60 2.42
CA LEU A 85 0.49 -14.86 3.67
C LEU A 85 1.84 -15.52 3.37
N GLU A 86 1.87 -16.49 2.46
CA GLU A 86 3.09 -17.19 2.04
C GLU A 86 4.09 -16.24 1.39
N LEU A 87 3.62 -15.42 0.45
CA LEU A 87 4.46 -14.40 -0.21
C LEU A 87 5.07 -13.43 0.81
N MET A 88 4.32 -13.03 1.83
CA MET A 88 4.78 -12.09 2.85
C MET A 88 5.76 -12.73 3.83
N ASN A 89 5.63 -14.03 4.11
CA ASN A 89 6.63 -14.77 4.87
C ASN A 89 7.97 -14.84 4.11
N GLY A 90 7.95 -15.15 2.81
CA GLY A 90 9.16 -15.12 1.98
C GLY A 90 9.78 -13.71 1.90
N PHE A 91 8.96 -12.69 1.68
CA PHE A 91 9.43 -11.30 1.67
C PHE A 91 10.02 -10.86 3.02
N LYS A 92 9.44 -11.33 4.14
CA LYS A 92 10.02 -11.12 5.47
C LYS A 92 11.44 -11.71 5.53
N GLU A 93 11.64 -12.94 5.09
CA GLU A 93 12.97 -13.60 5.13
C GLU A 93 14.01 -12.79 4.35
N ASP A 94 13.64 -12.29 3.17
CA ASP A 94 14.50 -11.41 2.36
C ASP A 94 14.83 -10.10 3.09
N LEU A 95 13.84 -9.48 3.76
CA LEU A 95 14.06 -8.28 4.56
C LEU A 95 14.94 -8.56 5.79
N GLU A 96 14.79 -9.70 6.45
CA GLU A 96 15.62 -10.08 7.60
C GLU A 96 17.09 -10.20 7.22
N GLN A 97 17.36 -10.81 6.06
CA GLN A 97 18.70 -10.89 5.48
C GLN A 97 19.24 -9.51 5.10
N LYS A 98 18.44 -8.71 4.40
CA LYS A 98 18.83 -7.37 3.92
C LYS A 98 19.13 -6.40 5.06
N LEU A 99 18.36 -6.46 6.13
CA LEU A 99 18.46 -5.54 7.27
C LEU A 99 19.31 -6.09 8.42
N ASN A 100 19.77 -7.34 8.31
CA ASN A 100 20.45 -8.08 9.38
C ASN A 100 19.70 -7.94 10.72
N ARG A 101 18.40 -8.18 10.69
CA ARG A 101 17.48 -7.95 11.81
C ARG A 101 16.34 -8.95 11.77
N THR A 102 15.92 -9.45 12.94
CA THR A 102 14.69 -10.23 13.07
C THR A 102 13.46 -9.35 12.86
N ILE A 103 12.54 -9.80 12.01
CA ILE A 103 11.32 -9.08 11.63
C ILE A 103 10.11 -9.93 11.99
N THR A 104 9.08 -9.29 12.53
CA THR A 104 7.76 -9.89 12.75
C THR A 104 6.77 -9.31 11.76
N ILE A 105 5.82 -10.14 11.30
CA ILE A 105 4.73 -9.68 10.44
C ILE A 105 3.53 -9.33 11.33
N GLU A 106 3.14 -8.07 11.32
CA GLU A 106 1.88 -7.61 11.88
C GLU A 106 0.81 -7.65 10.78
N LYS A 107 -0.16 -8.56 10.92
CA LYS A 107 -1.23 -8.76 9.95
C LYS A 107 -2.42 -7.88 10.29
N LEU A 108 -2.71 -6.91 9.43
CA LEU A 108 -3.81 -5.98 9.58
C LEU A 108 -4.87 -6.23 8.51
N GLU A 109 -6.13 -6.12 8.91
CA GLU A 109 -7.22 -6.14 7.94
C GLU A 109 -7.16 -4.90 7.06
N THR A 110 -7.22 -5.14 5.74
CA THR A 110 -7.28 -4.08 4.73
C THR A 110 -8.63 -3.39 4.81
N ILE A 111 -8.61 -2.08 5.01
CA ILE A 111 -9.81 -1.27 4.99
C ILE A 111 -10.16 -0.98 3.54
N LEU A 112 -11.33 -1.44 3.12
CA LEU A 112 -11.94 -1.09 1.85
C LEU A 112 -12.91 0.05 2.10
N ASP A 113 -12.60 1.24 1.59
CA ASP A 113 -13.51 2.37 1.63
C ASP A 113 -13.73 2.85 0.20
N GLU A 114 -14.83 2.39 -0.38
CA GLU A 114 -15.13 2.60 -1.80
C GLU A 114 -15.61 4.02 -2.13
N ASP A 115 -15.95 4.83 -1.13
CA ASP A 115 -16.45 6.19 -1.33
C ASP A 115 -15.31 7.23 -1.31
N SER A 116 -14.07 6.77 -1.14
CA SER A 116 -12.86 7.60 -1.19
C SER A 116 -12.07 7.41 -2.46
N GLU A 117 -11.39 8.49 -2.87
CA GLU A 117 -10.42 8.50 -3.97
C GLU A 117 -9.35 7.40 -3.82
N GLN A 118 -8.94 7.10 -2.60
CA GLN A 118 -7.94 6.06 -2.31
C GLN A 118 -8.53 4.65 -2.41
N GLY A 119 -9.84 4.51 -2.23
CA GLY A 119 -10.52 3.23 -2.38
C GLY A 119 -9.95 2.16 -1.46
N ARG A 120 -9.64 1.02 -2.07
CA ARG A 120 -8.92 -0.11 -1.45
C ARG A 120 -7.49 0.21 -1.02
N HIS A 121 -6.82 1.19 -1.65
CA HIS A 121 -5.41 1.53 -1.38
C HIS A 121 -5.26 2.37 -0.10
N ARG A 122 -6.36 2.78 0.53
CA ARG A 122 -6.37 3.63 1.72
C ARG A 122 -5.45 3.14 2.82
N SER A 123 -5.39 1.82 3.05
CA SER A 123 -4.55 1.26 4.12
C SER A 123 -3.08 1.58 3.89
N VAL A 124 -2.62 1.56 2.64
CA VAL A 124 -1.26 1.91 2.25
C VAL A 124 -1.10 3.43 2.18
N ALA A 125 -2.00 4.13 1.49
CA ALA A 125 -1.93 5.58 1.28
C ALA A 125 -1.96 6.39 2.58
N ASN A 126 -2.60 5.88 3.63
CA ASN A 126 -2.66 6.52 4.95
C ASN A 126 -1.61 5.98 5.93
N ASN A 127 -0.60 5.23 5.46
CA ASN A 127 0.45 4.64 6.26
C ASN A 127 -0.03 3.72 7.42
N ARG A 128 -1.22 3.12 7.30
CA ARG A 128 -1.72 2.14 8.27
C ARG A 128 -0.96 0.82 8.15
N VAL A 129 -0.60 0.45 6.92
CA VAL A 129 0.25 -0.69 6.60
C VAL A 129 1.42 -0.22 5.73
N HIS A 130 2.52 -0.97 5.75
CA HIS A 130 3.65 -0.74 4.84
C HIS A 130 3.31 -1.21 3.44
N ILE A 131 2.71 -2.40 3.35
CA ILE A 131 2.32 -3.05 2.11
C ILE A 131 0.96 -3.75 2.28
N GLU A 132 0.21 -3.90 1.19
CA GLU A 132 -1.04 -4.65 1.15
C GLU A 132 -0.98 -5.73 0.08
N CYS A 133 -1.29 -6.98 0.44
CA CYS A 133 -1.40 -8.08 -0.51
C CYS A 133 -2.84 -8.56 -0.62
N GLY A 134 -3.32 -8.66 -1.87
CA GLY A 134 -4.66 -9.17 -2.16
C GLY A 134 -4.92 -9.37 -3.65
N PRO A 135 -6.19 -9.62 -4.03
CA PRO A 135 -6.64 -9.71 -5.42
C PRO A 135 -6.71 -8.32 -6.09
N ASN A 136 -5.66 -7.53 -5.94
CA ASN A 136 -5.61 -6.17 -6.44
C ASN A 136 -5.33 -6.14 -7.95
N THR A 137 -6.25 -5.56 -8.71
CA THR A 137 -6.06 -5.24 -10.13
C THR A 137 -5.20 -3.98 -10.27
N ILE A 138 -4.13 -4.06 -11.06
CA ILE A 138 -3.30 -2.89 -11.44
C ILE A 138 -4.14 -1.87 -12.16
N ARG A 139 -3.96 -0.61 -11.80
CA ARG A 139 -4.46 0.54 -12.55
C ARG A 139 -3.31 1.20 -13.30
N LYS A 140 -3.60 1.69 -14.52
CA LYS A 140 -2.63 2.50 -15.27
C LYS A 140 -2.19 3.74 -14.51
N ASN A 141 -3.15 4.35 -13.80
CA ASN A 141 -2.94 5.51 -12.93
C ASN A 141 -3.26 5.10 -11.48
N PRO A 142 -2.26 4.70 -10.67
CA PRO A 142 -2.48 4.44 -9.25
C PRO A 142 -2.84 5.73 -8.51
N PRO A 143 -3.58 5.66 -7.38
CA PRO A 143 -3.75 6.80 -6.51
C PRO A 143 -2.43 7.39 -6.03
N THR A 144 -2.43 8.67 -5.68
CA THR A 144 -1.24 9.36 -5.16
C THR A 144 -0.69 8.66 -3.93
N GLY A 145 0.65 8.50 -3.90
CA GLY A 145 1.36 7.88 -2.77
C GLY A 145 1.45 6.35 -2.83
N VAL A 146 0.98 5.73 -3.91
CA VAL A 146 0.89 4.28 -4.04
C VAL A 146 1.60 3.78 -5.30
N ILE A 147 2.31 2.67 -5.18
CA ILE A 147 2.89 1.90 -6.28
C ILE A 147 2.47 0.43 -6.18
N TYR A 148 2.71 -0.32 -7.24
CA TYR A 148 2.40 -1.73 -7.35
C TYR A 148 3.67 -2.56 -7.52
N SER A 149 3.70 -3.75 -6.91
CA SER A 149 4.74 -4.74 -7.21
C SER A 149 4.63 -5.27 -8.65
N GLU A 150 5.61 -6.07 -9.04
CA GLU A 150 5.45 -6.96 -10.18
C GLU A 150 4.23 -7.88 -10.02
N ARG A 151 3.67 -8.29 -11.17
CA ARG A 151 2.50 -9.18 -11.21
C ARG A 151 2.89 -10.59 -10.77
N PHE A 152 2.28 -11.07 -9.70
CA PHE A 152 2.38 -12.48 -9.28
C PHE A 152 1.15 -13.32 -9.63
N PHE A 153 0.05 -12.70 -10.08
CA PHE A 153 -1.18 -13.41 -10.45
C PHE A 153 -1.92 -12.69 -11.57
N THR A 154 -2.52 -13.44 -12.49
CA THR A 154 -3.36 -12.94 -13.58
C THR A 154 -4.66 -13.72 -13.60
N ALA A 155 -5.78 -13.02 -13.67
CA ALA A 155 -7.11 -13.60 -13.84
C ALA A 155 -7.94 -12.79 -14.83
N GLY A 156 -8.96 -13.44 -15.38
CA GLY A 156 -10.00 -12.82 -16.19
C GLY A 156 -11.27 -12.55 -15.39
N THR A 157 -12.19 -11.80 -15.99
CA THR A 157 -13.56 -11.67 -15.51
C THR A 157 -14.40 -12.76 -16.15
N TYR A 158 -15.09 -13.55 -15.34
CA TYR A 158 -15.89 -14.69 -15.78
C TYR A 158 -17.33 -14.58 -15.27
N LEU A 159 -18.27 -15.20 -15.99
CA LEU A 159 -19.65 -15.37 -15.54
C LEU A 159 -19.81 -16.73 -14.85
N MET A 160 -20.38 -16.71 -13.65
CA MET A 160 -20.78 -17.93 -12.95
C MET A 160 -22.29 -18.10 -13.09
N MET A 161 -22.73 -19.28 -13.54
CA MET A 161 -24.15 -19.61 -13.70
C MET A 161 -24.44 -21.03 -13.21
N LYS A 162 -25.70 -21.30 -12.87
CA LYS A 162 -26.15 -22.65 -12.56
C LYS A 162 -26.00 -23.56 -13.79
N PRO A 163 -25.70 -24.86 -13.63
CA PRO A 163 -25.50 -25.78 -14.76
C PRO A 163 -26.67 -25.86 -15.73
N ASP A 164 -27.91 -25.76 -15.23
CA ASP A 164 -29.15 -25.80 -16.03
C ASP A 164 -29.33 -24.56 -16.94
N ARG A 165 -28.71 -23.42 -16.59
CA ARG A 165 -28.75 -22.20 -17.40
C ARG A 165 -27.88 -22.28 -18.65
N ARG A 166 -26.99 -23.27 -18.78
CA ARG A 166 -26.08 -23.43 -19.94
C ARG A 166 -26.81 -23.54 -21.28
N LEU A 167 -28.06 -23.99 -21.29
CA LEU A 167 -28.87 -24.12 -22.51
C LEU A 167 -29.61 -22.83 -22.90
N THR A 168 -29.66 -21.84 -22.00
CA THR A 168 -30.46 -20.61 -22.16
C THR A 168 -29.63 -19.33 -22.12
N VAL A 169 -28.38 -19.40 -21.67
CA VAL A 169 -27.46 -18.27 -21.59
C VAL A 169 -26.20 -18.61 -22.37
N ASN A 170 -25.90 -17.84 -23.41
CA ASN A 170 -24.64 -17.90 -24.15
C ASN A 170 -23.68 -16.83 -23.59
N PRO A 171 -22.67 -17.19 -22.77
CA PRO A 171 -21.75 -16.22 -22.17
C PRO A 171 -20.85 -15.52 -23.19
N ASP A 172 -20.66 -16.10 -24.37
CA ASP A 172 -19.86 -15.54 -25.46
C ASP A 172 -20.72 -14.73 -26.45
N GLY A 173 -22.04 -14.68 -26.23
CA GLY A 173 -23.02 -14.00 -27.08
C GLY A 173 -23.65 -12.77 -26.43
N PHE A 174 -24.76 -12.31 -27.00
CA PHE A 174 -25.54 -11.22 -26.43
C PHE A 174 -26.25 -11.69 -25.15
N LEU A 175 -26.13 -10.88 -24.09
CA LEU A 175 -26.72 -11.14 -22.77
C LEU A 175 -27.93 -10.25 -22.49
N GLU A 176 -28.57 -9.72 -23.54
CA GLU A 176 -29.74 -8.86 -23.41
C GLU A 176 -30.88 -9.60 -22.70
N GLY A 177 -31.55 -8.91 -21.78
CA GLY A 177 -32.64 -9.49 -20.98
C GLY A 177 -32.20 -10.46 -19.89
N ILE A 178 -30.91 -10.75 -19.74
CA ILE A 178 -30.38 -11.59 -18.65
C ILE A 178 -30.03 -10.73 -17.45
N VAL A 179 -30.62 -11.03 -16.29
CA VAL A 179 -30.26 -10.39 -15.02
C VAL A 179 -28.93 -10.98 -14.54
N ILE A 180 -27.88 -10.15 -14.53
CA ILE A 180 -26.54 -10.53 -14.09
C ILE A 180 -26.27 -9.90 -12.73
N GLY A 181 -26.11 -10.74 -11.71
CA GLY A 181 -25.57 -10.31 -10.42
C GLY A 181 -24.07 -10.06 -10.55
N VAL A 182 -23.63 -8.88 -10.12
CA VAL A 182 -22.20 -8.56 -10.00
C VAL A 182 -21.87 -8.39 -8.53
N LEU A 183 -20.70 -8.89 -8.11
CA LEU A 183 -20.14 -8.45 -6.84
C LEU A 183 -19.92 -6.95 -6.94
N ASN A 184 -20.31 -6.22 -5.89
CA ASN A 184 -20.31 -4.77 -5.89
C ASN A 184 -19.00 -4.23 -6.51
N ARG A 185 -19.14 -3.44 -7.58
CA ARG A 185 -18.07 -2.72 -8.31
C ARG A 185 -16.87 -3.54 -8.85
N LEU A 186 -17.02 -4.82 -9.20
CA LEU A 186 -16.03 -5.53 -10.06
C LEU A 186 -16.04 -5.08 -11.52
N LEU A 187 -17.14 -4.50 -12.00
CA LEU A 187 -17.30 -3.95 -13.34
C LEU A 187 -17.34 -2.43 -13.29
N GLN A 188 -16.24 -1.78 -12.92
CA GLN A 188 -16.06 -0.36 -13.21
C GLN A 188 -15.08 -0.24 -14.37
N LYS A 189 -15.59 0.31 -15.46
CA LYS A 189 -14.90 0.57 -16.72
C LYS A 189 -13.97 1.76 -16.59
#